data_AF-A0A6C0HGN8-F1
#
_entry.id   AF-A0A6C0HGN8-F1
#
_cell.length_a   1.000
_cell.length_b   1.000
_cell.length_c   1.000
_cell.angle_alpha   90.00
_cell.angle_beta   90.00
_cell.angle_gamma   90.00
#
_symmetry.space_group_name_H-M   'P 1'
#
loop_
_entity.id
_entity.type
_entity.pdbx_description
1 polymer ?
#
loop_
_entity_poly.entity_id
_entity_poly.type
_entity_poly.pdbx_seq_one_letter_code
_entity_poly.pdbx_strand_id
1 'polypeptide(L)'
;MSSKSLINRRPRVLPSNVQHFHQAMIMKRNKILAVSHNILGSRSRGCGFSDQTMHAEKSVVKNLGDLSQLNGATLFVYRFNAHNELRDSKPCPDCQQFLEKCMREYGLRKVVYSVEK
;
A
#
# COMPACT_ATOMS: atom_id res chain seq x y z
N MET A 1 24.50 11.72 -5.55
CA MET A 1 23.13 11.65 -6.09
C MET A 1 22.83 10.19 -6.39
N SER A 2 22.20 9.46 -5.45
CA SER A 2 21.95 8.01 -5.61
C SER A 2 20.52 7.79 -6.06
N SER A 3 20.34 7.38 -7.31
CA SER A 3 19.06 6.93 -7.87
C SER A 3 18.57 5.72 -7.09
N LYS A 4 17.69 5.93 -6.11
CA LYS A 4 16.87 4.85 -5.56
C LYS A 4 15.93 4.40 -6.67
N SER A 5 16.29 3.32 -7.35
CA SER A 5 15.47 2.79 -8.44
C SER A 5 14.10 2.40 -7.90
N LEU A 6 13.06 3.11 -8.35
CA LEU A 6 11.64 2.82 -8.11
C LEU A 6 11.21 1.58 -8.90
N ILE A 7 11.81 0.42 -8.61
CA ILE A 7 11.50 -0.83 -9.32
C ILE A 7 10.98 -1.84 -8.31
N ASN A 8 9.80 -1.56 -7.77
CA ASN A 8 8.94 -2.63 -7.27
C ASN A 8 7.98 -3.01 -8.40
N ARG A 9 8.56 -3.54 -9.49
CA ARG A 9 7.77 -4.10 -10.60
C ARG A 9 7.00 -5.30 -10.05
N ARG A 10 5.74 -5.46 -10.46
CA ARG A 10 5.03 -6.74 -10.24
C ARG A 10 5.96 -7.88 -10.65
N PRO A 11 6.15 -8.91 -9.83
CA PRO A 11 6.85 -10.10 -10.29
C PRO A 11 6.07 -10.64 -11.50
N ARG A 12 6.78 -10.94 -12.60
CA ARG A 12 6.17 -11.47 -13.85
C ARG A 12 5.35 -12.74 -13.60
N VAL A 13 5.70 -13.46 -12.54
CA VAL A 13 5.05 -14.68 -12.07
C VAL A 13 4.90 -14.53 -10.54
N LEU A 14 3.68 -14.62 -10.02
CA LEU A 14 3.48 -14.76 -8.58
C LEU A 14 4.12 -16.07 -8.14
N PRO A 15 4.84 -16.14 -7.00
CA PRO A 15 5.34 -17.42 -6.49
C PRO A 15 4.18 -18.41 -6.41
N SER A 16 4.39 -19.65 -6.80
CA SER A 16 3.35 -20.70 -6.90
C SER A 16 2.52 -20.90 -5.63
N ASN A 17 3.02 -20.45 -4.47
CA ASN A 17 2.34 -20.52 -3.17
C ASN A 17 1.61 -19.23 -2.75
N VAL A 18 1.60 -18.18 -3.59
CA VAL A 18 0.93 -16.89 -3.29
C VAL A 18 -0.39 -16.83 -4.04
N GLN A 19 -1.48 -17.18 -3.35
CA GLN A 19 -2.84 -17.17 -3.92
C GLN A 19 -3.38 -15.76 -4.16
N HIS A 20 -2.91 -14.77 -3.39
CA HIS A 20 -3.36 -13.39 -3.47
C HIS A 20 -2.21 -12.40 -3.26
N PHE A 21 -2.18 -11.36 -4.07
CA PHE A 21 -1.19 -10.30 -4.02
C PHE A 21 -1.86 -8.96 -3.76
N HIS A 22 -1.56 -8.32 -2.62
CA HIS A 22 -2.14 -7.04 -2.24
C HIS A 22 -1.04 -5.97 -2.23
N GLN A 23 -1.14 -4.98 -3.11
CA GLN A 23 -0.16 -3.90 -3.27
C GLN A 23 -0.79 -2.55 -2.95
N ALA A 24 0.00 -1.66 -2.36
CA ALA A 24 -0.31 -0.25 -2.24
C ALA A 24 0.82 0.63 -2.81
N MET A 25 0.45 1.77 -3.37
CA MET A 25 1.35 2.68 -4.07
C MET A 25 0.95 4.13 -3.81
N ILE A 26 1.92 4.99 -3.52
CA ILE A 26 1.72 6.44 -3.38
C ILE A 26 2.25 7.13 -4.64
N MET A 27 1.40 7.93 -5.28
CA MET A 27 1.72 8.71 -6.47
C MET A 27 1.51 10.20 -6.23
N LYS A 28 2.43 11.04 -6.72
CA LYS A 28 2.30 12.50 -6.70
C LYS A 28 2.81 13.07 -8.03
N ARG A 29 1.97 13.85 -8.73
CA ARG A 29 2.33 14.50 -10.01
C ARG A 29 2.97 13.51 -11.01
N ASN A 30 2.31 12.37 -11.25
CA ASN A 30 2.76 11.27 -12.11
C ASN A 30 4.09 10.59 -11.69
N LYS A 31 4.60 10.87 -10.49
CA LYS A 31 5.77 10.20 -9.92
C LYS A 31 5.33 9.23 -8.82
N ILE A 32 5.92 8.04 -8.83
CA ILE A 32 5.77 7.06 -7.76
C ILE A 32 6.67 7.49 -6.61
N LEU A 33 6.09 7.72 -5.43
CA LEU A 33 6.86 8.08 -4.24
C LEU A 33 7.26 6.83 -3.43
N ALA A 34 6.31 5.90 -3.27
CA ALA A 34 6.51 4.67 -2.53
C ALA A 34 5.61 3.55 -3.08
N VAL A 35 6.09 2.31 -2.97
CA VAL A 35 5.32 1.10 -3.26
C VAL A 35 5.55 0.12 -2.11
N SER A 36 4.50 -0.52 -1.63
CA SER A 36 4.59 -1.59 -0.64
C SER A 36 3.56 -2.68 -0.89
N HIS A 37 3.76 -3.84 -0.28
CA HIS A 37 2.85 -4.98 -0.34
C HIS A 37 2.37 -5.34 1.06
N ASN A 38 1.33 -6.15 1.14
CA ASN A 38 1.01 -6.82 2.40
C ASN A 38 2.21 -7.65 2.85
N ILE A 39 2.69 -7.40 4.07
CA ILE A 39 3.78 -8.17 4.67
C ILE A 39 3.16 -8.98 5.81
N LEU A 40 3.31 -10.30 5.74
CA LEU A 40 3.06 -11.19 6.88
C LEU A 40 4.04 -10.79 8.00
N GLY A 41 3.52 -10.38 9.16
CA GLY A 41 4.32 -9.73 10.19
C GLY A 41 4.04 -10.29 11.57
N SER A 42 5.07 -10.68 12.30
CA SER A 42 4.95 -11.00 13.73
C SER A 42 5.06 -9.73 14.58
N ARG A 43 4.37 -9.70 15.74
CA ARG A 43 4.35 -8.58 16.72
C ARG A 43 5.74 -8.10 17.16
N SER A 44 6.80 -8.85 16.91
CA SER A 44 8.20 -8.52 17.21
C SER A 44 8.78 -7.33 16.42
N ARG A 45 8.04 -6.71 15.49
CA ARG A 45 8.51 -5.58 14.66
C ARG A 45 7.90 -4.20 14.99
N GLY A 46 7.21 -4.03 16.12
CA GLY A 46 6.81 -2.71 16.67
C GLY A 46 5.33 -2.34 16.53
N CYS A 47 4.97 -1.06 16.72
CA CYS A 47 3.58 -0.59 16.62
C CYS A 47 3.09 -0.47 15.15
N GLY A 48 1.84 -0.84 14.88
CA GLY A 48 1.21 -0.80 13.55
C GLY A 48 0.79 -2.16 12.95
N PHE A 49 0.98 -3.25 13.68
CA PHE A 49 0.52 -4.60 13.29
C PHE A 49 -0.83 -4.92 13.95
N SER A 50 -1.82 -5.35 13.18
CA SER A 50 -3.00 -6.04 13.70
C SER A 50 -2.70 -7.54 13.69
N ASP A 51 -2.80 -8.16 14.86
CA ASP A 51 -2.64 -9.58 15.27
C ASP A 51 -1.62 -10.52 14.58
N GLN A 52 -1.26 -10.36 13.31
CA GLN A 52 -0.23 -11.11 12.57
C GLN A 52 0.10 -10.54 11.16
N THR A 53 -0.43 -9.38 10.73
CA THR A 53 -0.16 -8.84 9.38
C THR A 53 -0.01 -7.31 9.37
N MET A 54 0.90 -6.80 8.53
CA MET A 54 0.96 -5.36 8.20
C MET A 54 0.24 -5.14 6.87
N HIS A 55 -0.90 -4.46 6.95
CA HIS A 55 -1.72 -4.09 5.80
C HIS A 55 -0.95 -3.19 4.83
N ALA A 56 -1.21 -3.34 3.52
CA ALA A 56 -0.45 -2.68 2.46
C ALA A 56 -0.54 -1.14 2.58
N GLU A 57 -1.69 -0.63 3.02
CA GLU A 57 -2.01 0.78 3.20
C GLU A 57 -1.13 1.44 4.28
N LYS A 58 -0.99 0.78 5.44
CA LYS A 58 -0.09 1.25 6.51
C LYS A 58 1.37 1.08 6.11
N SER A 59 1.70 -0.02 5.43
CA SER A 59 3.06 -0.32 5.01
C SER A 59 3.60 0.69 3.99
N VAL A 60 2.79 1.13 3.02
CA VAL A 60 3.26 2.10 2.02
C VAL A 60 3.50 3.48 2.61
N VAL A 61 2.69 3.92 3.58
CA VAL A 61 2.90 5.19 4.28
C VAL A 61 4.14 5.10 5.18
N LYS A 62 4.36 3.96 5.84
CA LYS A 62 5.60 3.72 6.60
C LYS A 62 6.85 3.68 5.70
N ASN A 63 6.73 3.08 4.51
CA ASN A 63 7.83 3.00 3.53
C ASN A 63 8.16 4.38 2.92
N LEU A 64 7.17 5.26 2.80
CA LEU A 64 7.41 6.65 2.41
C LEU A 64 8.33 7.37 3.41
N GLY A 65 8.16 7.11 4.71
CA GLY A 65 8.98 7.63 5.82
C GLY A 65 8.75 9.10 6.14
N ASP A 66 8.64 9.95 5.11
CA ASP A 66 8.39 11.39 5.23
C ASP A 66 6.94 11.73 4.88
N LEU A 67 6.13 11.99 5.92
CA LEU A 67 4.71 12.27 5.80
C LEU A 67 4.41 13.60 5.11
N SER A 68 5.36 14.55 5.05
CA SER A 68 5.16 15.82 4.33
C SER A 68 4.94 15.62 2.84
N GLN A 69 5.43 14.49 2.29
CA GLN A 69 5.29 14.17 0.88
C GLN A 69 3.88 13.69 0.51
N LEU A 70 3.05 13.31 1.50
CA LEU A 70 1.65 12.94 1.30
C LEU A 70 0.79 14.09 0.79
N ASN A 71 1.19 15.34 1.04
CA ASN A 71 0.40 16.49 0.63
C ASN A 71 0.24 16.53 -0.90
N GLY A 72 -1.00 16.42 -1.37
CA GLY A 72 -1.36 16.36 -2.78
C GLY A 72 -1.09 15.01 -3.46
N ALA A 73 -0.70 13.98 -2.71
CA ALA A 73 -0.49 12.63 -3.22
C ALA A 73 -1.80 11.84 -3.31
N THR A 74 -1.79 10.79 -4.11
CA THR A 74 -2.85 9.79 -4.24
C THR A 74 -2.30 8.43 -3.81
N LEU A 75 -3.05 7.71 -2.99
CA LEU A 75 -2.73 6.35 -2.62
C LEU A 75 -3.60 5.39 -3.44
N PHE A 76 -2.97 4.44 -4.12
CA PHE A 76 -3.61 3.37 -4.87
C PHE A 76 -3.42 2.07 -4.11
N VAL A 77 -4.48 1.29 -3.96
CA VAL A 77 -4.48 -0.05 -3.36
C VAL A 77 -5.08 -1.00 -4.38
N TYR A 78 -4.51 -2.17 -4.56
CA TYR A 78 -5.11 -3.17 -5.44
C TYR A 78 -4.73 -4.58 -5.05
N ARG A 79 -5.65 -5.52 -5.31
CA ARG A 79 -5.46 -6.94 -5.06
C ARG A 79 -5.62 -7.74 -6.35
N PHE A 80 -4.69 -8.66 -6.60
CA PHE A 80 -4.76 -9.64 -7.68
C PHE A 80 -4.80 -11.07 -7.09
N ASN A 81 -5.52 -11.97 -7.74
CA ASN A 81 -5.39 -13.42 -7.46
C ASN A 81 -4.32 -14.06 -8.36
N ALA A 82 -4.06 -15.35 -8.16
CA ALA A 82 -3.12 -16.13 -8.99
C ALA A 82 -3.49 -16.15 -10.49
N HIS A 83 -4.75 -15.91 -10.83
CA HIS A 83 -5.27 -15.83 -12.20
C HIS A 83 -5.19 -14.42 -12.81
N ASN A 84 -4.50 -13.47 -12.16
CA ASN A 84 -4.41 -12.06 -12.55
C ASN A 84 -5.76 -11.32 -12.59
N GLU A 85 -6.78 -11.84 -11.93
CA GLU A 85 -8.07 -11.17 -11.79
C GLU A 85 -7.99 -10.15 -10.66
N LEU A 86 -8.60 -8.99 -10.90
CA LEU A 86 -8.70 -7.93 -9.92
C LEU A 86 -9.71 -8.34 -8.83
N ARG A 87 -9.30 -8.26 -7.57
CA ARG A 87 -10.14 -8.59 -6.41
C ARG A 87 -10.38 -7.34 -5.58
N ASP A 88 -11.37 -7.40 -4.70
CA ASP A 88 -11.61 -6.31 -3.76
C ASP A 88 -10.38 -6.08 -2.86
N SER A 89 -9.96 -4.82 -2.80
CA SER A 89 -8.88 -4.34 -1.94
C SER A 89 -9.36 -3.19 -1.06
N LYS A 90 -10.66 -3.13 -0.76
CA LYS A 90 -11.22 -2.17 0.18
C LYS A 90 -10.43 -2.20 1.49
N PRO A 91 -9.99 -1.04 2.00
CA PRO A 91 -9.31 -0.96 3.28
C PRO A 91 -10.20 -1.47 4.41
N CYS A 92 -9.60 -2.17 5.38
CA CYS A 92 -10.30 -2.53 6.62
C CYS A 92 -10.63 -1.27 7.45
N PRO A 93 -11.54 -1.34 8.43
CA PRO A 93 -11.92 -0.18 9.26
C PRO A 93 -10.74 0.56 9.89
N ASP A 94 -9.72 -0.16 10.37
CA ASP A 94 -8.52 0.43 10.97
C ASP A 94 -7.64 1.14 9.94
N CYS A 95 -7.51 0.57 8.73
CA CYS A 95 -6.77 1.21 7.65
C CYS A 95 -7.52 2.41 7.11
N GLN A 96 -8.85 2.34 7.07
CA GLN A 96 -9.70 3.46 6.69
C GLN A 96 -9.51 4.64 7.66
N GLN A 97 -9.61 4.44 8.97
CA GLN A 97 -9.39 5.49 9.97
C GLN A 97 -7.97 6.10 9.86
N PHE A 98 -6.96 5.26 9.65
CA PHE A 98 -5.59 5.71 9.44
C PHE A 98 -5.44 6.56 8.17
N LEU A 99 -6.06 6.15 7.07
CA LEU A 99 -6.03 6.87 5.81
C LEU A 99 -6.79 8.20 5.91
N GLU A 100 -7.95 8.22 6.57
CA GLU A 100 -8.72 9.43 6.85
C GLU A 100 -7.89 10.44 7.67
N LYS A 101 -7.16 9.96 8.69
CA LYS A 101 -6.18 10.78 9.42
C LYS A 101 -5.13 11.35 8.47
N CYS A 102 -4.57 10.52 7.56
CA CYS A 102 -3.58 10.98 6.59
C CYS A 102 -4.12 12.02 5.61
N MET A 103 -5.40 11.91 5.23
CA MET A 103 -6.08 12.90 4.39
C MET A 103 -6.25 14.22 5.14
N ARG A 104 -6.71 14.16 6.40
CA ARG A 104 -6.95 15.35 7.22
C ARG A 104 -5.68 16.08 7.64
N GLU A 105 -4.66 15.35 8.09
CA GLU A 105 -3.47 15.94 8.75
C GLU A 105 -2.28 16.12 7.81
N TYR A 106 -2.13 15.25 6.81
CA TYR A 106 -0.95 15.24 5.92
C TYR A 106 -1.28 15.58 4.47
N GLY A 107 -2.55 15.90 4.17
CA GLY A 107 -2.99 16.35 2.85
C GLY A 107 -3.01 15.25 1.79
N LEU A 108 -3.15 13.98 2.18
CA LEU A 108 -3.41 12.90 1.23
C LEU A 108 -4.71 13.22 0.48
N ARG A 109 -4.65 13.36 -0.84
CA ARG A 109 -5.78 13.89 -1.61
C ARG A 109 -6.89 12.88 -1.82
N LYS A 110 -6.53 11.63 -2.09
CA LYS A 110 -7.48 10.56 -2.37
C LYS A 110 -6.85 9.18 -2.19
N VAL A 111 -7.71 8.22 -1.88
CA VAL A 111 -7.41 6.80 -1.87
C VAL A 111 -8.25 6.13 -2.97
N VAL A 112 -7.61 5.33 -3.80
CA VAL A 112 -8.25 4.56 -4.87
C VAL A 112 -7.95 3.10 -4.59
N TYR A 113 -8.97 2.24 -4.54
CA TYR A 113 -8.81 0.81 -4.31
C TYR A 113 -9.54 0.01 -5.38
N SER A 114 -9.11 -1.23 -5.62
CA SER A 114 -9.83 -2.13 -6.51
C SER A 114 -11.09 -2.66 -5.86
N VAL A 115 -12.16 -2.77 -6.64
CA VAL A 115 -13.43 -3.43 -6.28
C VAL A 115 -13.65 -4.59 -7.24
N GLU A 116 -14.20 -5.69 -6.75
CA GLU A 116 -14.69 -6.78 -7.61
C GLU A 116 -15.91 -6.26 -8.40
N LYS A 117 -16.03 -6.65 -9.68
CA LYS A 117 -17.18 -6.29 -10.53
C LYS A 117 -18.28 -7.33 -10.42
#